data_AF-A0A936K3U1-F1
#
_entry.id   AF-A0A936K3U1-F1
#
_cell.length_a   1.000
_cell.length_b   1.000
_cell.length_c   1.000
_cell.angle_alpha   90.00
_cell.angle_beta   90.00
_cell.angle_gamma   90.00
#
_symmetry.space_group_name_H-M   'P 1'
#
loop_
_entity.id
_entity.type
_entity.pdbx_description
1 polymer ?
#
loop_
_entity_poly.entity_id
_entity_poly.type
_entity_poly.pdbx_seq_one_letter_code
_entity_poly.pdbx_strand_id
1 'polypeptide(L)'
;MAAGHGGARPGSGPKPKATRKDAASTTKAAAPMYADVLAYLRAVALGTEPGDALRVAAAKAVLPYEAPRQRAPVESPPPKKLAEAADRAVAREAASDFEARAAAVRARHGRK
;
A
#
# COMPACT_ATOMS: atom_id res chain seq x y z
N MET A 1 -9.43 -56.75 -32.70
CA MET A 1 -9.44 -55.29 -32.46
C MET A 1 -10.86 -54.89 -32.10
N ALA A 2 -11.11 -54.42 -30.88
CA ALA A 2 -12.39 -53.87 -30.46
C ALA A 2 -12.11 -52.59 -29.67
N ALA A 3 -12.53 -51.45 -30.23
CA ALA A 3 -12.40 -50.14 -29.59
C ALA A 3 -13.56 -49.98 -28.58
N GLY A 4 -13.23 -50.00 -27.28
CA GLY A 4 -14.21 -49.75 -26.22
C GLY A 4 -14.51 -48.26 -26.11
N HIS A 5 -15.72 -47.84 -26.46
CA HIS A 5 -16.23 -46.51 -26.14
C HIS A 5 -16.83 -46.52 -24.73
N GLY A 6 -16.17 -45.83 -23.81
CA GLY A 6 -16.60 -45.72 -22.41
C GLY A 6 -17.96 -45.02 -22.30
N GLY A 7 -18.92 -45.69 -21.66
CA GLY A 7 -20.27 -45.19 -21.44
C GLY A 7 -20.28 -43.92 -20.60
N ALA A 8 -21.00 -42.90 -21.08
CA ALA A 8 -21.30 -41.68 -20.34
C ALA A 8 -22.09 -42.04 -19.07
N ARG A 9 -21.56 -41.68 -17.91
CA ARG A 9 -22.25 -41.90 -16.63
C ARG A 9 -23.33 -40.83 -16.47
N PRO A 10 -24.56 -41.18 -16.04
CA PRO A 10 -25.58 -40.19 -15.75
C PRO A 10 -25.06 -39.24 -14.66
N GLY A 11 -24.89 -37.95 -15.00
CA GLY A 11 -24.37 -36.92 -14.10
C GLY A 11 -22.92 -36.49 -14.31
N SER A 12 -22.16 -37.06 -15.27
CA SER A 12 -20.75 -36.70 -15.52
C SER A 12 -20.51 -35.72 -16.67
N GLY A 13 -21.54 -34.98 -17.10
CA GLY A 13 -21.38 -33.87 -18.05
C GLY A 13 -20.94 -32.58 -17.33
N PRO A 14 -20.20 -31.68 -17.99
CA PRO A 14 -19.99 -30.33 -17.46
C PRO A 14 -21.35 -29.70 -17.16
N LYS A 15 -21.55 -29.20 -15.93
CA LYS A 15 -22.77 -28.46 -15.59
C LYS A 15 -22.97 -27.35 -16.63
N PRO A 16 -24.15 -27.23 -17.26
CA PRO A 16 -24.40 -26.15 -18.21
C PRO A 16 -24.16 -24.83 -17.47
N LYS A 17 -23.20 -24.06 -17.97
CA LYS A 17 -22.89 -22.72 -17.48
C LYS A 17 -24.16 -21.91 -17.64
N ALA A 18 -24.83 -21.59 -16.52
CA ALA A 18 -26.02 -20.77 -16.51
C ALA A 18 -25.75 -19.53 -17.37
N THR A 19 -26.40 -19.50 -18.53
CA THR A 19 -26.33 -18.37 -19.44
C THR A 19 -26.83 -17.16 -18.68
N ARG A 20 -25.94 -16.17 -18.61
CA ARG A 20 -26.01 -14.88 -17.94
C ARG A 20 -27.13 -13.98 -18.49
N LYS A 21 -28.35 -14.50 -18.58
CA LYS A 21 -29.51 -13.84 -19.18
C LYS A 21 -30.66 -13.59 -18.19
N ASP A 22 -30.68 -14.30 -17.06
CA ASP A 22 -31.74 -14.14 -16.04
C ASP A 22 -31.28 -13.35 -14.80
N ALA A 23 -30.04 -12.85 -14.78
CA ALA A 23 -29.59 -11.85 -13.81
C ALA A 23 -29.91 -10.41 -14.26
N ALA A 24 -30.72 -10.25 -15.30
CA ALA A 24 -31.26 -8.97 -15.76
C ALA A 24 -32.52 -8.59 -14.97
N SER A 25 -32.43 -8.58 -13.65
CA SER A 25 -33.45 -7.98 -12.80
C SER A 25 -32.82 -7.54 -11.49
N THR A 26 -33.06 -6.29 -11.12
CA THR A 26 -32.74 -5.65 -9.83
C THR A 26 -31.42 -4.86 -9.70
N THR A 27 -31.11 -4.00 -10.66
CA THR A 27 -30.63 -2.65 -10.29
C THR A 27 -31.32 -1.63 -11.17
N LYS A 28 -32.42 -1.08 -10.65
CA LYS A 28 -33.07 0.14 -11.14
C LYS A 28 -31.98 1.16 -11.44
N ALA A 29 -31.83 1.53 -12.70
CA ALA A 29 -30.83 2.48 -13.17
C ALA A 29 -31.02 3.81 -12.43
N ALA A 30 -30.19 4.04 -11.40
CA ALA A 30 -30.00 5.37 -10.86
C ALA A 30 -28.96 6.05 -11.76
N ALA A 31 -29.44 6.78 -12.76
CA ALA A 31 -28.63 7.77 -13.47
C ALA A 31 -29.44 9.08 -13.54
N PRO A 32 -28.87 10.27 -13.26
CA PRO A 32 -27.48 10.60 -12.98
C PRO A 32 -27.30 11.41 -11.66
N MET A 33 -26.94 10.78 -10.54
CA MET A 33 -26.37 11.52 -9.39
C MET A 33 -24.91 11.91 -9.61
N TYR A 34 -24.25 11.27 -10.58
CA TYR A 34 -22.83 11.43 -10.86
C TYR A 34 -22.63 11.83 -12.32
N ALA A 35 -21.75 12.81 -12.55
CA ALA A 35 -21.47 13.37 -13.88
C ALA A 35 -20.77 12.37 -14.83
N ASP A 36 -20.08 11.38 -14.27
CA ASP A 36 -19.37 10.34 -15.01
C ASP A 36 -19.31 9.04 -14.19
N VAL A 37 -19.08 7.92 -14.87
CA VAL A 37 -18.90 6.59 -14.28
C VAL A 37 -17.75 6.59 -13.27
N LEU A 38 -16.68 7.34 -13.54
CA LEU A 38 -15.55 7.50 -12.62
C LEU A 38 -16.00 8.13 -11.29
N ALA A 39 -16.87 9.14 -11.33
CA ALA A 39 -17.37 9.80 -10.12
C ALA A 39 -18.24 8.86 -9.28
N TYR A 40 -19.02 7.99 -9.91
CA TYR A 40 -19.77 6.95 -9.21
C TYR A 40 -18.85 5.90 -8.57
N LEU A 41 -17.81 5.43 -9.28
CA LEU A 41 -16.87 4.45 -8.74
C LEU A 41 -16.04 5.00 -7.56
N ARG A 42 -15.73 6.31 -7.58
CA ARG A 42 -15.16 7.01 -6.40
C ARG A 42 -16.11 7.01 -5.22
N ALA A 43 -17.39 7.30 -5.43
CA ALA A 43 -18.39 7.30 -4.38
C ALA A 43 -18.55 5.92 -3.72
N VAL A 44 -18.47 4.85 -4.52
CA VAL A 44 -18.43 3.46 -4.02
C VAL A 44 -17.16 3.20 -3.21
N ALA A 45 -15.99 3.66 -3.67
CA ALA A 45 -14.73 3.51 -2.93
C ALA A 45 -14.74 4.26 -1.58
N LEU A 46 -15.37 5.43 -1.52
CA LEU A 46 -15.51 6.26 -0.33
C LEU A 46 -16.61 5.77 0.64
N GLY A 47 -17.38 4.74 0.26
CA GLY A 47 -18.44 4.17 1.09
C GLY A 47 -19.71 5.03 1.17
N THR A 48 -19.83 6.05 0.31
CA THR A 48 -21.04 6.88 0.21
C THR A 48 -22.19 6.19 -0.52
N GLU A 49 -21.88 5.18 -1.34
CA GLU A 49 -22.84 4.32 -2.03
C GLU A 49 -22.71 2.88 -1.55
N PRO A 50 -23.80 2.08 -1.57
CA PRO A 50 -23.74 0.68 -1.19
C PRO A 50 -22.83 -0.10 -2.15
N GLY A 51 -21.79 -0.69 -1.58
CA GLY A 51 -20.85 -1.55 -2.27
C GLY A 51 -21.44 -2.93 -2.55
N ASP A 52 -21.29 -3.38 -3.79
CA ASP A 52 -21.41 -4.79 -4.18
C ASP A 52 -20.02 -5.29 -4.57
N ALA A 53 -19.75 -6.59 -4.44
CA ALA A 53 -18.45 -7.19 -4.73
C ALA A 53 -17.92 -6.78 -6.12
N LEU A 54 -18.79 -6.72 -7.12
CA LEU A 54 -18.45 -6.27 -8.47
C LEU A 54 -18.15 -4.77 -8.54
N ARG A 55 -18.91 -3.94 -7.82
CA ARG A 55 -18.71 -2.48 -7.80
C ARG A 55 -17.42 -2.11 -7.08
N VAL A 56 -17.12 -2.79 -5.98
CA VAL A 56 -15.87 -2.62 -5.22
C VAL A 56 -14.68 -3.08 -6.05
N ALA A 57 -14.80 -4.18 -6.80
CA ALA A 57 -13.75 -4.64 -7.70
C ALA A 57 -13.48 -3.62 -8.84
N ALA A 58 -14.54 -3.07 -9.43
CA ALA A 58 -14.43 -2.02 -10.45
C ALA A 58 -13.78 -0.74 -9.88
N ALA A 59 -14.20 -0.29 -8.69
CA ALA A 59 -13.61 0.87 -8.04
C ALA A 59 -12.11 0.67 -7.74
N LYS A 60 -11.72 -0.50 -7.22
CA LYS A 60 -10.31 -0.88 -6.97
C LYS A 60 -9.47 -0.88 -8.24
N ALA A 61 -10.03 -1.24 -9.38
CA ALA A 61 -9.31 -1.22 -10.66
C ALA A 61 -9.01 0.20 -11.15
N VAL A 62 -9.86 1.17 -10.82
CA VAL A 62 -9.76 2.56 -11.28
C VAL A 62 -8.88 3.42 -10.37
N LEU A 63 -8.98 3.26 -9.04
CA LEU A 63 -8.25 4.07 -8.04
C LEU A 63 -6.75 4.28 -8.33
N PRO A 64 -5.98 3.27 -8.79
CA PRO A 64 -4.54 3.45 -9.05
C PRO A 64 -4.22 4.41 -10.20
N TYR A 65 -5.19 4.72 -11.07
CA TYR A 65 -5.02 5.65 -12.19
C TYR A 65 -5.41 7.08 -11.83
N GLU A 66 -6.11 7.28 -10.71
CA GLU A 66 -6.51 8.61 -10.24
C GLU A 66 -5.41 9.29 -9.45
N ALA A 67 -4.65 8.51 -8.67
CA ALA A 67 -3.48 8.99 -7.96
C ALA A 67 -2.21 8.65 -8.75
N PRO A 68 -1.31 9.62 -9.00
CA PRO A 68 -0.01 9.29 -9.55
C PRO A 68 0.72 8.32 -8.61
N ARG A 69 1.34 7.27 -9.16
CA ARG A 69 2.13 6.31 -8.39
C ARG A 69 3.23 7.04 -7.59
N GLN A 70 3.04 7.13 -6.28
CA GLN A 70 4.06 7.67 -5.39
C GLN A 70 5.12 6.61 -5.12
N ARG A 71 6.39 7.00 -5.18
CA ARG A 71 7.50 6.15 -4.73
C ARG A 71 7.45 6.06 -3.21
N ALA A 72 7.88 4.92 -2.68
CA ALA A 72 8.10 4.80 -1.23
C ALA A 72 9.05 5.92 -0.77
N PRO A 73 8.77 6.58 0.38
CA PRO A 73 9.68 7.57 0.93
C PRO A 73 11.03 6.93 1.21
N VAL A 74 12.11 7.62 0.87
CA VAL A 74 13.46 7.15 1.19
C VAL A 74 13.69 7.38 2.68
N GLU A 75 13.83 6.30 3.44
CA GLU A 75 14.03 6.35 4.90
C GLU A 75 15.40 6.90 5.30
N SER A 76 16.41 6.80 4.41
CA SER A 76 17.76 7.24 4.73
C SER A 76 17.91 8.77 4.71
N PRO A 77 18.59 9.35 5.70
CA PRO A 77 18.90 10.78 5.67
C PRO A 77 19.84 11.10 4.50
N PRO A 78 19.73 12.31 3.93
CA PRO A 78 20.60 12.74 2.84
C PRO A 78 22.07 12.77 3.30
N PRO A 79 23.02 12.56 2.37
CA PRO A 79 24.46 12.44 2.69
C PRO A 79 25.01 13.67 3.44
N LYS A 80 24.49 14.88 3.14
CA LYS A 80 24.86 16.10 3.88
C LYS A 80 24.54 16.02 5.37
N LYS A 81 23.36 15.47 5.72
CA LYS A 81 22.97 15.30 7.13
C LYS A 81 23.80 14.22 7.83
N LEU A 82 24.26 13.22 7.09
CA LEU A 82 25.20 12.22 7.63
C LEU A 82 26.57 12.83 7.91
N ALA A 83 27.10 13.65 7.01
CA ALA A 83 28.36 14.37 7.21
C ALA A 83 28.28 15.30 8.44
N GLU A 84 27.23 16.11 8.55
CA GLU A 84 27.01 16.98 9.71
C GLU A 84 26.91 16.20 11.03
N ALA A 85 26.30 15.01 11.01
CA ALA A 85 26.20 14.16 12.20
C ALA A 85 27.57 13.60 12.61
N ALA A 86 28.39 13.20 11.64
CA ALA A 86 29.75 12.73 11.87
C ALA A 86 30.63 13.85 12.46
N ASP A 87 30.59 15.05 11.88
CA ASP A 87 31.36 16.20 12.38
C ASP A 87 30.98 16.55 13.83
N ARG A 88 29.68 16.50 14.15
CA ARG A 88 29.20 16.71 15.52
C ARG A 88 29.65 15.62 16.48
N ALA A 89 29.75 14.37 16.04
CA ALA A 89 30.25 13.28 16.88
C ALA A 89 31.73 13.51 17.23
N VAL A 90 32.55 13.83 16.23
CA VAL A 90 33.97 14.15 16.43
C VAL A 90 34.15 15.34 17.37
N ALA A 91 33.36 16.41 17.20
CA ALA A 91 33.43 17.58 18.07
C ALA A 91 33.07 17.25 19.53
N ARG A 92 32.12 16.36 19.76
CA ARG A 92 31.72 15.91 21.11
C ARG A 92 32.82 15.08 21.78
N GLU A 93 33.43 14.18 21.02
CA GLU A 93 34.56 13.37 21.51
C GLU A 93 35.72 14.28 21.93
N ALA A 94 36.11 15.23 21.08
CA ALA A 94 37.17 16.19 21.37
C ALA A 94 36.88 17.04 22.63
N ALA A 95 35.62 17.48 22.81
CA ALA A 95 35.21 18.21 24.00
C ALA A 95 35.29 17.34 25.26
N SER A 96 34.84 16.08 25.18
CA SER A 96 34.88 15.15 26.32
C SER A 96 36.32 14.82 26.76
N ASP A 97 37.23 14.65 25.80
CA ASP A 97 38.65 14.42 26.06
C ASP A 97 39.31 15.63 26.72
N PHE A 98 38.97 16.83 26.25
CA PHE A 98 39.46 18.07 26.84
C PHE A 98 38.99 18.22 28.30
N GLU A 99 37.70 17.99 28.56
CA GLU A 99 37.13 18.07 29.90
C GLU A 99 37.75 17.04 30.85
N ALA A 100 37.96 15.81 30.39
CA ALA A 100 38.61 14.76 31.18
C ALA A 100 40.03 15.15 31.58
N ARG A 101 40.82 15.68 30.64
CA ARG A 101 42.18 16.18 30.91
C ARG A 101 42.16 17.39 31.84
N ALA A 102 41.26 18.34 31.61
CA ALA A 102 41.11 19.51 32.46
C ALA A 102 40.69 19.15 33.90
N ALA A 103 39.83 18.15 34.07
CA ALA A 103 39.47 17.62 35.39
C ALA A 103 40.67 16.99 36.10
N ALA A 104 41.48 16.20 35.40
CA ALA A 104 42.71 15.61 35.96
C ALA A 104 43.71 16.69 36.42
N VAL A 105 43.91 17.74 35.62
CA VAL A 105 44.78 18.88 35.98
C VAL A 105 44.23 19.61 37.21
N ARG A 106 42.93 19.92 37.24
CA ARG A 106 42.29 20.55 38.42
C ARG A 106 42.44 19.71 39.68
N ALA A 107 42.26 18.39 39.60
CA ALA A 107 42.44 17.50 40.73
C ALA A 107 43.89 17.47 41.24
N ARG A 108 44.87 17.56 40.34
CA ARG A 108 46.30 17.60 40.69
C ARG A 108 46.71 18.92 41.35
N HIS A 109 46.17 20.04 40.90
CA HIS A 109 46.59 21.37 41.34
C HIS A 109 45.67 22.03 42.38
N GLY A 110 44.44 21.51 42.56
CA GLY A 110 43.47 21.98 43.55
C GLY A 110 43.61 21.37 44.94
N ARG A 111 44.57 20.45 45.16
CA ARG A 111 44.96 19.93 46.48
C ARG A 111 46.15 20.69 47.09
N LYS A 112 46.18 22.02 46.93
CA LYS A 112 47.12 22.90 47.64
C LYS A 112 46.37 23.81 48.57
#